data_AF-A0A7Y7XWR7-F1
#
_entry.id   AF-A0A7Y7XWR7-F1
#
_cell.length_a   1.000
_cell.length_b   1.000
_cell.length_c   1.000
_cell.angle_alpha   90.00
_cell.angle_beta   90.00
_cell.angle_gamma   90.00
#
_symmetry.space_group_name_H-M   'P 1'
#
loop_
_entity.id
_entity.type
_entity.pdbx_description
1 polymer ?
#
loop_
_entity_poly.entity_id
_entity_poly.type
_entity_poly.pdbx_seq_one_letter_code
_entity_poly.pdbx_strand_id
1 'polypeptide(L)'
;MNMRAQVRWSTLLLAVGVALANGASAEGMEERLRTQLRSTTQQLQALQSEQAQASAARLAAENQAKAAQAQIKQLTAELAKAKGLSEQLAGQQQALQSQAQAFSVAANEQLGKFKKAYDDLLVMAKAKEAERARLQGQLSERDTQVQQCSAKNQQMYGIAKEILAAYEKIDVAEVMKIRQPFAGSARVKFEEMAQAFGDDLYKNQFDASHASLNQ
;
A
#
# COMPACT_ATOMS: atom_id res chain seq x y z
N MET A 1 6.22 -53.47 -27.35
CA MET A 1 5.03 -54.34 -27.27
C MET A 1 5.24 -55.48 -28.24
N ASN A 2 5.47 -56.67 -27.67
CA ASN A 2 5.94 -57.85 -28.38
C ASN A 2 4.81 -58.53 -29.15
N MET A 3 5.18 -58.99 -30.34
CA MET A 3 4.38 -59.77 -31.26
C MET A 3 4.57 -61.27 -30.98
N ARG A 4 3.55 -62.07 -31.31
CA ARG A 4 3.50 -63.54 -31.45
C ARG A 4 3.17 -64.35 -30.20
N ALA A 5 2.02 -65.01 -30.25
CA ALA A 5 1.88 -66.47 -30.35
C ALA A 5 0.51 -66.86 -29.81
N GLN A 6 -0.23 -67.71 -30.52
CA GLN A 6 -0.85 -68.94 -29.99
C GLN A 6 -1.60 -69.64 -31.15
N VAL A 7 -0.89 -70.58 -31.77
CA VAL A 7 -1.44 -71.68 -32.56
C VAL A 7 -1.25 -72.92 -31.70
N ARG A 8 -2.33 -73.58 -31.26
CA ARG A 8 -2.33 -75.00 -30.83
C ARG A 8 -3.72 -75.56 -31.13
N TRP A 9 -3.83 -76.39 -32.15
CA TRP A 9 -3.81 -77.86 -32.04
C TRP A 9 -5.03 -78.41 -31.30
N SER A 10 -5.96 -78.98 -32.06
CA SER A 10 -6.91 -79.97 -31.57
C SER A 10 -6.89 -81.15 -32.53
N THR A 11 -6.34 -82.24 -32.03
CA THR A 11 -6.33 -83.60 -32.55
C THR A 11 -7.72 -84.23 -32.47
N LEU A 12 -8.15 -84.96 -33.50
CA LEU A 12 -8.61 -86.34 -33.31
C LEU A 12 -8.68 -87.12 -34.64
N LEU A 13 -8.06 -88.30 -34.61
CA LEU A 13 -8.20 -89.39 -35.56
C LEU A 13 -9.64 -89.91 -35.65
N LEU A 14 -10.06 -90.42 -36.82
CA LEU A 14 -10.72 -91.73 -36.89
C LEU A 14 -10.63 -92.39 -38.28
N ALA A 15 -9.99 -93.56 -38.28
CA ALA A 15 -10.25 -94.80 -39.01
C ALA A 15 -10.53 -94.80 -40.54
N VAL A 16 -9.56 -95.38 -41.25
CA VAL A 16 -9.67 -96.01 -42.57
C VAL A 16 -10.49 -97.30 -42.47
N GLY A 17 -11.44 -97.48 -43.39
CA GLY A 17 -12.08 -98.76 -43.70
C GLY A 17 -12.36 -98.84 -45.20
N VAL A 18 -11.47 -99.51 -45.93
CA VAL A 18 -11.64 -99.86 -47.34
C VAL A 18 -11.91 -101.36 -47.42
N ALA A 19 -13.05 -101.76 -47.98
CA ALA A 19 -13.20 -103.04 -48.67
C ALA A 19 -14.31 -102.91 -49.72
N LEU A 20 -13.92 -103.20 -50.94
CA LEU A 20 -14.64 -103.12 -52.20
C LEU A 20 -15.61 -104.30 -52.37
N ALA A 21 -16.77 -104.09 -52.99
CA ALA A 21 -17.17 -104.84 -54.19
C ALA A 21 -18.53 -104.37 -54.72
N ASN A 22 -18.53 -104.15 -56.03
CA ASN A 22 -19.61 -103.74 -56.93
C ASN A 22 -20.90 -104.54 -56.81
N GLY A 23 -22.02 -103.83 -56.91
CA GLY A 23 -23.34 -104.40 -57.18
C GLY A 23 -24.39 -103.31 -57.32
N ALA A 24 -24.72 -102.99 -58.57
CA ALA A 24 -25.95 -102.37 -59.06
C ALA A 24 -26.77 -101.50 -58.09
N SER A 25 -26.79 -100.18 -58.30
CA SER A 25 -28.00 -99.35 -58.18
C SER A 25 -27.69 -97.92 -58.63
N ALA A 26 -28.12 -97.57 -59.84
CA ALA A 26 -28.15 -96.19 -60.29
C ALA A 26 -29.14 -95.31 -59.46
N GLU A 27 -29.97 -95.90 -58.58
CA GLU A 27 -30.96 -95.21 -57.74
C GLU A 27 -30.41 -94.61 -56.42
N GLY A 28 -29.30 -95.09 -55.87
CA GLY A 28 -28.75 -94.59 -54.59
C GLY A 28 -27.84 -93.36 -54.71
N MET A 29 -27.27 -93.14 -55.89
CA MET A 29 -26.43 -91.97 -56.18
C MET A 29 -27.29 -90.72 -56.36
N GLU A 30 -28.44 -90.83 -57.02
CA GLU A 30 -29.36 -89.71 -57.27
C GLU A 30 -29.96 -89.15 -55.97
N GLU A 31 -30.36 -90.01 -55.03
CA GLU A 31 -30.93 -89.59 -53.75
C GLU A 31 -29.90 -88.89 -52.85
N ARG A 32 -28.63 -89.36 -52.87
CA ARG A 32 -27.49 -88.68 -52.22
C ARG A 32 -27.17 -87.35 -52.89
N LEU A 33 -27.19 -87.29 -54.21
CA LEU A 33 -27.01 -86.05 -54.98
C LEU A 33 -28.11 -85.03 -54.63
N ARG A 34 -29.37 -85.46 -54.48
CA ARG A 34 -30.48 -84.60 -54.04
C ARG A 34 -30.32 -84.10 -52.61
N THR A 35 -29.93 -84.96 -51.68
CA THR A 35 -29.67 -84.54 -50.28
C THR A 35 -28.47 -83.60 -50.19
N GLN A 36 -27.42 -83.84 -50.97
CA GLN A 36 -26.26 -82.97 -51.07
C GLN A 36 -26.61 -81.62 -51.74
N LEU A 37 -27.50 -81.61 -52.73
CA LEU A 37 -28.03 -80.37 -53.32
C LEU A 37 -28.88 -79.58 -52.32
N ARG A 38 -29.74 -80.24 -51.54
CA ARG A 38 -30.52 -79.58 -50.48
C ARG A 38 -29.64 -79.03 -49.37
N SER A 39 -28.62 -79.77 -48.93
CA SER A 39 -27.72 -79.30 -47.87
C SER A 39 -26.83 -78.15 -48.36
N THR A 40 -26.35 -78.19 -49.60
CA THR A 40 -25.60 -77.08 -50.21
C THR A 40 -26.49 -75.85 -50.44
N THR A 41 -27.76 -76.03 -50.77
CA THR A 41 -28.73 -74.93 -50.87
C THR A 41 -29.00 -74.29 -49.51
N GLN A 42 -29.17 -75.10 -48.45
CA GLN A 42 -29.32 -74.60 -47.08
C GLN A 42 -28.05 -73.91 -46.58
N GLN A 43 -26.86 -74.43 -46.90
CA GLN A 43 -25.59 -73.77 -46.59
C GLN A 43 -25.44 -72.44 -47.33
N LEU A 44 -25.81 -72.36 -48.61
CA LEU A 44 -25.81 -71.11 -49.37
C LEU A 44 -26.77 -70.08 -48.75
N GLN A 45 -27.98 -70.50 -48.36
CA GLN A 45 -28.95 -69.61 -47.72
C GLN A 45 -28.46 -69.13 -46.33
N ALA A 46 -27.83 -70.01 -45.55
CA ALA A 46 -27.21 -69.65 -44.27
C ALA A 46 -26.04 -68.67 -44.45
N LEU A 47 -25.13 -68.94 -45.39
CA LEU A 47 -24.01 -68.05 -45.71
C LEU A 47 -24.48 -66.70 -46.26
N GLN A 48 -25.54 -66.67 -47.06
CA GLN A 48 -26.11 -65.43 -47.58
C GLN A 48 -26.75 -64.59 -46.45
N SER A 49 -27.43 -65.23 -45.51
CA SER A 49 -27.94 -64.57 -44.29
C SER A 49 -26.81 -64.05 -43.41
N GLU A 50 -25.75 -64.84 -43.22
CA GLU A 50 -24.58 -64.46 -42.44
C GLU A 50 -23.83 -63.29 -43.09
N GLN A 51 -23.69 -63.27 -44.42
CA GLN A 51 -23.13 -62.14 -45.17
C GLN A 51 -23.98 -60.88 -45.04
N ALA A 52 -25.31 -61.00 -45.09
CA ALA A 52 -26.23 -59.88 -44.87
C ALA A 52 -26.11 -59.34 -43.43
N GLN A 53 -25.98 -60.22 -42.44
CA GLN A 53 -25.84 -59.83 -41.04
C GLN A 53 -24.47 -59.21 -40.74
N ALA A 54 -23.39 -59.75 -41.32
CA ALA A 54 -22.03 -59.22 -41.21
C ALA A 54 -21.90 -57.85 -41.91
N SER A 55 -22.52 -57.65 -43.07
CA SER A 55 -22.55 -56.36 -43.75
C SER A 55 -23.35 -55.31 -42.98
N ALA A 56 -24.50 -55.69 -42.41
CA ALA A 56 -25.27 -54.82 -41.51
C ALA A 56 -24.48 -54.44 -40.24
N ALA A 57 -23.78 -55.40 -39.62
CA ALA A 57 -22.92 -55.15 -38.46
C ALA A 57 -21.74 -54.23 -38.81
N ARG A 58 -21.12 -54.40 -39.97
CA ARG A 58 -20.06 -53.50 -40.48
C ARG A 58 -20.58 -52.07 -40.66
N LEU A 59 -21.75 -51.91 -41.27
CA LEU A 59 -22.34 -50.59 -41.49
C LEU A 59 -22.69 -49.91 -40.15
N ALA A 60 -23.21 -50.67 -39.18
CA ALA A 60 -23.48 -50.17 -37.84
C ALA A 60 -22.19 -49.74 -37.12
N ALA A 61 -21.13 -50.55 -37.20
CA ALA A 61 -19.83 -50.22 -36.62
C ALA A 61 -19.18 -49.00 -37.29
N GLU A 62 -19.26 -48.88 -38.62
CA GLU A 62 -18.78 -47.69 -39.35
C GLU A 62 -19.55 -46.43 -38.97
N ASN A 63 -20.88 -46.52 -38.81
CA ASN A 63 -21.71 -45.41 -38.38
C ASN A 63 -21.38 -44.99 -36.93
N GLN A 64 -21.17 -45.95 -36.02
CA GLN A 64 -20.73 -45.68 -34.66
C GLN A 64 -19.33 -45.05 -34.62
N ALA A 65 -18.40 -45.53 -35.43
CA ALA A 65 -17.04 -44.96 -35.53
C ALA A 65 -17.08 -43.52 -36.04
N LYS A 66 -17.91 -43.23 -37.07
CA LYS A 66 -18.12 -41.86 -37.58
C LYS A 66 -18.75 -40.96 -36.51
N ALA A 67 -19.74 -41.45 -35.76
CA ALA A 67 -20.38 -40.70 -34.69
C ALA A 67 -19.40 -40.40 -33.54
N ALA A 68 -18.62 -41.40 -33.10
CA ALA A 68 -17.59 -41.22 -32.10
C ALA A 68 -16.51 -40.23 -32.56
N GLN A 69 -16.08 -40.32 -33.83
CA GLN A 69 -15.10 -39.38 -34.39
C GLN A 69 -15.65 -37.95 -34.47
N ALA A 70 -16.94 -37.77 -34.74
CA ALA A 70 -17.60 -36.47 -34.68
C ALA A 70 -17.64 -35.93 -33.24
N GLN A 71 -17.98 -36.76 -32.26
CA GLN A 71 -17.97 -36.37 -30.83
C GLN A 71 -16.57 -35.98 -30.35
N ILE A 72 -15.54 -36.75 -30.71
CA ILE A 72 -14.15 -36.43 -30.36
C ILE A 72 -13.75 -35.06 -30.93
N LYS A 73 -14.10 -34.78 -32.19
CA LYS A 73 -13.83 -33.46 -32.81
C LYS A 73 -14.54 -32.33 -32.08
N GLN A 74 -15.82 -32.52 -31.73
CA GLN A 74 -16.60 -31.53 -31.00
C GLN A 74 -16.03 -31.27 -29.60
N LEU A 75 -15.78 -32.33 -28.82
CA LEU A 75 -15.22 -32.22 -27.47
C LEU A 75 -13.82 -31.61 -27.51
N THR A 76 -12.99 -31.93 -28.49
CA THR A 76 -11.66 -31.31 -28.67
C THR A 76 -11.78 -29.82 -28.94
N ALA A 77 -12.74 -29.41 -29.78
CA ALA A 77 -12.99 -27.99 -30.06
C ALA A 77 -13.52 -27.25 -28.83
N GLU A 78 -14.40 -27.85 -28.03
CA GLU A 78 -14.90 -27.28 -26.78
C GLU A 78 -13.78 -27.15 -25.74
N LEU A 79 -12.91 -28.16 -25.61
CA LEU A 79 -11.77 -28.14 -24.71
C LEU A 79 -10.77 -27.05 -25.11
N ALA A 80 -10.50 -26.88 -26.42
CA ALA A 80 -9.66 -25.80 -26.92
C ALA A 80 -10.25 -24.41 -26.60
N LYS A 81 -11.57 -24.23 -26.77
CA LYS A 81 -12.27 -22.99 -26.38
C LYS A 81 -12.19 -22.75 -24.87
N ALA A 82 -12.45 -23.77 -24.06
CA ALA A 82 -12.41 -23.67 -22.60
C ALA A 82 -11.01 -23.31 -22.09
N LYS A 83 -9.96 -23.90 -22.68
CA LYS A 83 -8.57 -23.54 -22.39
C LYS A 83 -8.27 -22.08 -22.75
N GLY A 84 -8.67 -21.63 -23.94
CA GLY A 84 -8.47 -20.23 -24.34
C GLY A 84 -9.16 -19.24 -23.41
N LEU A 85 -10.40 -19.54 -22.98
CA LEU A 85 -11.10 -18.73 -21.98
C LEU A 85 -10.41 -18.74 -20.62
N SER A 86 -9.92 -19.90 -20.17
CA SER A 86 -9.17 -20.02 -18.91
C SER A 86 -7.87 -19.20 -18.93
N GLU A 87 -7.12 -19.24 -20.03
CA GLU A 87 -5.90 -18.45 -20.20
C GLU A 87 -6.20 -16.95 -20.24
N GLN A 88 -7.27 -16.54 -20.93
CA GLN A 88 -7.70 -15.15 -20.97
C GLN A 88 -8.15 -14.66 -19.57
N LEU A 89 -8.85 -15.49 -18.81
CA LEU A 89 -9.29 -15.14 -17.46
C LEU A 89 -8.10 -15.05 -16.49
N ALA A 90 -7.14 -15.97 -16.60
CA ALA A 90 -5.90 -15.92 -15.82
C ALA A 90 -5.09 -14.66 -16.14
N GLY A 91 -4.96 -14.30 -17.41
CA GLY A 91 -4.31 -13.06 -17.84
C GLY A 91 -5.00 -11.80 -17.30
N GLN A 92 -6.35 -11.77 -17.35
CA GLN A 92 -7.12 -10.67 -16.75
C GLN A 92 -6.95 -10.59 -15.24
N GLN A 93 -6.98 -11.72 -14.53
CA GLN A 93 -6.78 -11.76 -13.08
C GLN A 93 -5.39 -11.24 -12.70
N GLN A 94 -4.35 -11.65 -13.42
CA GLN A 94 -2.99 -11.20 -13.18
C GLN A 94 -2.84 -9.69 -13.46
N ALA A 95 -3.44 -9.19 -14.54
CA ALA A 95 -3.46 -7.76 -14.84
C ALA A 95 -4.19 -6.95 -13.76
N LEU A 96 -5.34 -7.45 -13.29
CA LEU A 96 -6.11 -6.80 -12.22
C LEU A 96 -5.33 -6.76 -10.90
N GLN A 97 -4.65 -7.87 -10.54
CA GLN A 97 -3.79 -7.93 -9.36
C GLN A 97 -2.62 -6.95 -9.46
N SER A 98 -1.96 -6.89 -10.64
CA SER A 98 -0.88 -5.94 -10.89
C SER A 98 -1.37 -4.49 -10.77
N GLN A 99 -2.54 -4.17 -11.32
CA GLN A 99 -3.14 -2.85 -11.23
C GLN A 99 -3.53 -2.50 -9.79
N ALA A 100 -4.16 -3.43 -9.05
CA ALA A 100 -4.51 -3.23 -7.65
C ALA A 100 -3.27 -3.00 -6.78
N GLN A 101 -2.18 -3.75 -7.03
CA GLN A 101 -0.91 -3.56 -6.34
C GLN A 101 -0.29 -2.21 -6.67
N ALA A 102 -0.26 -1.81 -7.95
CA ALA A 102 0.26 -0.51 -8.38
C ALA A 102 -0.55 0.64 -7.76
N PHE A 103 -1.88 0.52 -7.72
CA PHE A 103 -2.76 1.50 -7.07
C PHE A 103 -2.49 1.59 -5.57
N SER A 104 -2.34 0.46 -4.88
CA SER A 104 -2.01 0.42 -3.45
C SER A 104 -0.67 1.10 -3.15
N VAL A 105 0.36 0.82 -3.95
CA VAL A 105 1.68 1.46 -3.80
C VAL A 105 1.58 2.96 -4.03
N ALA A 106 0.93 3.41 -5.11
CA ALA A 106 0.74 4.82 -5.41
C ALA A 106 -0.06 5.54 -4.32
N ALA A 107 -1.14 4.93 -3.82
CA ALA A 107 -1.94 5.47 -2.74
C ALA A 107 -1.14 5.63 -1.44
N ASN A 108 -0.34 4.61 -1.07
CA ASN A 108 0.54 4.68 0.09
C ASN A 108 1.63 5.75 -0.06
N GLU A 109 2.19 5.93 -1.25
CA GLU A 109 3.16 6.99 -1.52
C GLU A 109 2.53 8.38 -1.34
N GLN A 110 1.32 8.60 -1.86
CA GLN A 110 0.60 9.86 -1.69
C GLN A 110 0.25 10.11 -0.21
N LEU A 111 -0.24 9.10 0.50
CA LEU A 111 -0.49 9.20 1.94
C LEU A 111 0.80 9.53 2.71
N GLY A 112 1.94 8.96 2.32
CA GLY A 112 3.24 9.29 2.89
C GLY A 112 3.62 10.75 2.65
N LYS A 113 3.42 11.27 1.44
CA LYS A 113 3.67 12.68 1.10
C LYS A 113 2.79 13.63 1.91
N PHE A 114 1.50 13.33 2.04
CA PHE A 114 0.58 14.15 2.84
C PHE A 114 0.93 14.14 4.33
N LYS A 115 1.27 12.98 4.90
CA LYS A 115 1.72 12.89 6.29
C LYS A 115 2.98 13.72 6.52
N LYS A 116 3.98 13.58 5.65
CA LYS A 116 5.21 14.37 5.75
C LYS A 116 4.94 15.87 5.65
N ALA A 117 4.15 16.30 4.67
CA ALA A 117 3.79 17.71 4.52
C ALA A 117 3.03 18.26 5.74
N TYR A 118 2.15 17.44 6.33
CA TYR A 118 1.44 17.79 7.55
C TYR A 118 2.38 17.92 8.76
N ASP A 119 3.30 16.96 8.94
CA ASP A 119 4.29 17.00 10.01
C ASP A 119 5.23 18.20 9.88
N ASP A 120 5.71 18.49 8.66
CA ASP A 120 6.54 19.67 8.36
C ASP A 120 5.78 20.97 8.67
N LEU A 121 4.49 21.06 8.30
CA LEU A 121 3.64 22.21 8.60
C LEU A 121 3.40 22.34 10.11
N LEU A 122 3.21 21.24 10.82
CA LEU A 122 3.01 21.24 12.27
C LEU A 122 4.27 21.72 13.01
N VAL A 123 5.46 21.28 12.57
CA VAL A 123 6.74 21.77 13.10
C VAL A 123 6.89 23.26 12.83
N MET A 124 6.60 23.72 11.61
CA MET A 124 6.66 25.14 11.26
C MET A 124 5.69 25.98 12.11
N ALA A 125 4.46 25.51 12.30
CA ALA A 125 3.45 26.20 13.11
C ALA A 125 3.91 26.33 14.58
N LYS A 126 4.44 25.25 15.17
CA LYS A 126 5.00 25.27 16.53
C LYS A 126 6.20 26.21 16.65
N ALA A 127 7.10 26.21 15.66
CA ALA A 127 8.24 27.11 15.64
C ALA A 127 7.81 28.58 15.55
N LYS A 128 6.80 28.88 14.72
CA LYS A 128 6.24 30.23 14.62
C LYS A 128 5.55 30.67 15.90
N GLU A 129 4.83 29.78 16.57
CA GLU A 129 4.18 30.11 17.84
C GLU A 129 5.20 30.33 18.97
N ALA A 130 6.26 29.52 19.03
CA ALA A 130 7.36 29.73 19.96
C ALA A 130 8.07 31.08 19.72
N GLU A 131 8.31 31.43 18.46
CA GLU A 131 8.91 32.71 18.10
C GLU A 131 7.98 33.89 18.44
N ARG A 132 6.67 33.74 18.21
CA ARG A 132 5.67 34.74 18.61
C ARG A 132 5.67 34.95 20.12
N ALA A 133 5.69 33.87 20.90
CA ALA A 133 5.77 33.95 22.36
C ALA A 133 7.07 34.63 22.83
N ARG A 134 8.21 34.29 22.21
CA ARG A 134 9.51 34.91 22.50
C ARG A 134 9.48 36.41 22.22
N LEU A 135 9.01 36.82 21.04
CA LEU A 135 8.90 38.23 20.66
C LEU A 135 7.92 38.99 21.56
N GLN A 136 6.80 38.38 21.92
CA GLN A 136 5.84 38.98 22.85
C GLN A 136 6.46 39.21 24.24
N GLY A 137 7.25 38.25 24.74
CA GLY A 137 7.99 38.39 25.99
C GLY A 137 9.00 39.54 25.91
N GLN A 138 9.78 39.61 24.84
CA GLN A 138 10.74 40.70 24.62
C GLN A 138 10.06 42.08 24.53
N LEU A 139 8.90 42.14 23.86
CA LEU A 139 8.13 43.38 23.76
C LEU A 139 7.61 43.83 25.13
N SER A 140 7.05 42.90 25.92
CA SER A 140 6.59 43.19 27.28
C SER A 140 7.73 43.66 28.20
N GLU A 141 8.91 43.05 28.08
CA GLU A 141 10.11 43.45 28.84
C GLU A 141 10.54 44.87 28.44
N ARG A 142 10.60 45.17 27.14
CA ARG A 142 10.94 46.51 26.63
C ARG A 142 9.92 47.56 27.03
N ASP A 143 8.63 47.26 26.96
CA ASP A 143 7.57 48.17 27.41
C ASP A 143 7.73 48.49 28.89
N THR A 144 8.06 47.49 29.71
CA THR A 144 8.32 47.72 31.14
C THR A 144 9.55 48.60 31.37
N GLN A 145 10.63 48.35 30.63
CA GLN A 145 11.84 49.18 30.70
C GLN A 145 11.55 50.63 30.31
N VAL A 146 10.77 50.86 29.26
CA VAL A 146 10.35 52.21 28.83
C VAL A 146 9.50 52.89 29.89
N GLN A 147 8.55 52.19 30.50
CA GLN A 147 7.73 52.73 31.58
C GLN A 147 8.57 53.12 32.81
N GLN A 148 9.48 52.26 33.23
CA GLN A 148 10.39 52.53 34.36
C GLN A 148 11.32 53.70 34.07
N CYS A 149 11.91 53.76 32.87
CA CYS A 149 12.74 54.87 32.43
C CYS A 149 11.95 56.19 32.43
N SER A 150 10.72 56.18 31.92
CA SER A 150 9.84 57.36 31.93
C SER A 150 9.53 57.83 33.35
N ALA A 151 9.18 56.91 34.27
CA ALA A 151 8.92 57.25 35.67
C ALA A 151 10.17 57.81 36.37
N LYS A 152 11.34 57.20 36.16
CA LYS A 152 12.62 57.65 36.72
C LYS A 152 13.03 59.02 36.17
N ASN A 153 12.83 59.27 34.88
CA ASN A 153 13.06 60.59 34.28
C ASN A 153 12.16 61.67 34.89
N GLN A 154 10.89 61.37 35.15
CA GLN A 154 9.99 62.29 35.84
C GLN A 154 10.47 62.59 37.27
N GLN A 155 10.92 61.57 38.00
CA GLN A 155 11.48 61.73 39.35
C GLN A 155 12.75 62.59 39.33
N MET A 156 13.69 62.30 38.43
CA MET A 156 14.92 63.10 38.26
C MET A 156 14.61 64.56 37.92
N TYR A 157 13.61 64.81 37.08
CA TYR A 157 13.18 66.17 36.75
C TYR A 157 12.58 66.90 37.97
N GLY A 158 11.85 66.19 38.83
CA GLY A 158 11.39 66.70 40.12
C GLY A 158 12.55 67.12 41.03
N ILE A 159 13.53 66.24 41.21
CA ILE A 159 14.74 66.52 42.00
C ILE A 159 15.51 67.70 41.42
N ALA A 160 15.66 67.78 40.09
CA ALA A 160 16.31 68.91 39.44
C ALA A 160 15.60 70.25 39.73
N LYS A 161 14.26 70.26 39.77
CA LYS A 161 13.49 71.44 40.20
C LYS A 161 13.70 71.79 41.66
N GLU A 162 13.80 70.80 42.54
CA GLU A 162 14.09 71.01 43.97
C GLU A 162 15.49 71.61 44.17
N ILE A 163 16.49 71.13 43.42
CA ILE A 163 17.85 71.70 43.40
C ILE A 163 17.82 73.16 42.94
N LEU A 164 17.11 73.47 41.85
CA LEU A 164 16.95 74.84 41.36
C LEU A 164 16.26 75.74 42.40
N ALA A 165 15.16 75.27 42.99
CA ALA A 165 14.44 76.02 44.02
C ALA A 165 15.26 76.22 45.30
N ALA A 166 16.11 75.24 45.66
CA ALA A 166 17.04 75.38 46.77
C ALA A 166 18.09 76.45 46.47
N TYR A 167 18.63 76.49 45.26
CA TYR A 167 19.57 77.53 44.82
C TYR A 167 18.96 78.93 44.83
N GLU A 168 17.71 79.08 44.35
CA GLU A 168 16.98 80.36 44.36
C GLU A 168 16.71 80.90 45.77
N LYS A 169 16.56 80.02 46.76
CA LYS A 169 16.31 80.40 48.16
C LYS A 169 17.58 80.80 48.92
N ILE A 170 18.77 80.53 48.39
CA ILE A 170 20.03 80.97 49.00
C ILE A 170 20.13 82.48 48.84
N ASP A 171 19.80 83.19 49.92
CA ASP A 171 19.82 84.66 49.93
C ASP A 171 21.26 85.20 50.06
N VAL A 172 21.49 86.43 49.61
CA VAL A 172 22.82 87.08 49.63
C VAL A 172 23.37 87.17 51.07
N ALA A 173 22.49 87.28 52.06
CA ALA A 173 22.83 87.24 53.48
C ALA A 173 23.37 85.88 53.95
N GLU A 174 22.96 84.78 53.32
CA GLU A 174 23.41 83.42 53.64
C GLU A 174 24.79 83.14 53.03
N VAL A 175 25.04 83.64 51.81
CA VAL A 175 26.37 83.62 51.17
C VAL A 175 27.41 84.38 52.00
N MET A 176 27.03 85.51 52.62
CA MET A 176 27.90 86.26 53.54
C MET A 176 28.24 85.47 54.81
N LYS A 177 27.30 84.69 55.36
CA LYS A 177 27.55 83.83 56.54
C LYS A 177 28.54 82.72 56.21
N ILE A 178 28.43 82.06 55.05
CA ILE A 178 29.33 80.96 54.62
C ILE A 178 30.81 81.40 54.54
N ARG A 179 31.07 82.68 54.23
CA ARG A 179 32.43 83.25 54.13
C ARG A 179 33.05 83.60 55.48
N GLN A 180 32.31 83.57 56.58
CA GLN A 180 32.88 83.85 57.91
C GLN A 180 33.60 82.62 58.48
N PRO A 181 34.77 82.79 59.12
CA PRO A 181 35.62 81.69 59.61
C PRO A 181 34.96 80.82 60.69
N PHE A 182 33.84 81.26 61.30
CA PHE A 182 33.12 80.52 62.35
C PHE A 182 31.78 79.90 61.88
N ALA A 183 31.43 79.97 60.59
CA ALA A 183 30.17 79.45 60.05
C ALA A 183 30.21 77.95 59.70
N GLY A 184 30.89 77.14 60.52
CA GLY A 184 31.02 75.70 60.29
C GLY A 184 29.67 74.99 60.16
N SER A 185 28.67 75.38 60.95
CA SER A 185 27.33 74.80 60.89
C SER A 185 26.57 75.12 59.59
N ALA A 186 26.82 76.25 58.94
CA ALA A 186 26.23 76.56 57.65
C ALA A 186 26.86 75.70 56.54
N ARG A 187 28.20 75.51 56.58
CA ARG A 187 28.92 74.66 55.61
C ARG A 187 28.45 73.21 55.65
N VAL A 188 28.33 72.63 56.85
CA VAL A 188 27.83 71.26 57.03
C VAL A 188 26.43 71.09 56.45
N LYS A 189 25.52 72.04 56.67
CA LYS A 189 24.16 71.98 56.09
C LYS A 189 24.15 72.00 54.56
N PHE A 190 25.05 72.75 53.93
CA PHE A 190 25.18 72.73 52.46
C PHE A 190 25.74 71.41 51.95
N GLU A 191 26.72 70.83 52.64
CA GLU A 191 27.27 69.51 52.31
C GLU A 191 26.21 68.41 52.46
N GLU A 192 25.44 68.41 53.56
CA GLU A 192 24.33 67.48 53.79
C GLU A 192 23.26 67.58 52.70
N MET A 193 22.90 68.80 52.30
CA MET A 193 21.94 69.03 51.22
C MET A 193 22.46 68.55 49.85
N ALA A 194 23.73 68.83 49.55
CA ALA A 194 24.37 68.37 48.32
C ALA A 194 24.46 66.84 48.27
N GLN A 195 24.77 66.21 49.40
CA GLN A 195 24.79 64.75 49.54
C GLN A 195 23.39 64.16 49.36
N ALA A 196 22.35 64.73 49.98
CA ALA A 196 20.98 64.26 49.84
C ALA A 196 20.50 64.30 48.38
N PHE A 197 20.76 65.39 47.66
CA PHE A 197 20.45 65.48 46.24
C PHE A 197 21.27 64.50 45.38
N GLY A 198 22.55 64.30 45.71
CA GLY A 198 23.40 63.30 45.06
C GLY A 198 22.83 61.89 45.22
N ASP A 199 22.43 61.52 46.43
CA ASP A 199 21.82 60.24 46.74
C ASP A 199 20.49 60.04 46.00
N ASP A 200 19.65 61.07 45.92
CA ASP A 200 18.36 60.99 45.24
C ASP A 200 18.48 60.93 43.72
N LEU A 201 19.46 61.62 43.12
CA LEU A 201 19.79 61.45 41.71
C LEU A 201 20.32 60.05 41.42
N TYR A 202 21.19 59.52 42.28
CA TYR A 202 21.75 58.18 42.13
C TYR A 202 20.67 57.09 42.22
N LYS A 203 19.76 57.16 43.21
CA LYS A 203 18.61 56.24 43.35
C LYS A 203 17.66 56.26 42.14
N ASN A 204 17.63 57.37 41.41
CA ASN A 204 16.72 57.56 40.29
C ASN A 204 17.38 57.40 38.92
N GLN A 205 18.65 57.01 38.88
CA GLN A 205 19.28 56.56 37.66
C GLN A 205 18.64 55.25 37.17
N PHE A 206 18.29 55.20 35.88
CA PHE A 206 17.81 53.97 35.26
C PHE A 206 18.98 53.09 34.80
N ASP A 207 18.98 51.83 35.20
CA ASP A 207 19.90 50.80 34.70
C ASP A 207 19.09 49.63 34.13
N ALA A 208 19.20 49.43 32.82
CA ALA A 208 18.49 48.38 32.08
C ALA A 208 18.86 46.97 32.56
N SER A 209 20.09 46.77 33.03
CA SER A 209 20.62 45.48 33.49
C SER A 209 20.02 45.08 34.85
N HIS A 210 19.84 46.05 35.75
CA HIS A 210 19.18 45.86 37.04
C HIS A 210 17.64 45.78 36.91
N ALA A 211 17.06 46.42 35.90
CA ALA A 211 15.62 46.34 35.60
C ALA A 211 15.18 44.94 35.13
N SER A 212 16.03 44.22 34.37
CA SER A 212 15.76 42.85 33.92
C SER A 212 15.90 41.77 35.00
N LEU A 213 16.57 42.06 36.12
CA LEU A 213 16.82 41.09 37.21
C LEU A 213 15.74 41.09 38.31
N ASN A 214 14.90 42.12 38.36
CA ASN A 214 13.85 42.29 39.37
C ASN A 214 12.44 41.99 38.83
N GLN A 215 12.34 41.27 37.70
CA GLN A 215 11.07 40.83 37.10
C GLN A 215 10.90 39.32 37.21
#